data_AF-A0AAU4LJK4-F1
#
_entry.id   AF-A0AAU4LJK4-F1
#
_cell.length_a   1.000
_cell.length_b   1.000
_cell.length_c   1.000
_cell.angle_alpha   90.00
_cell.angle_beta   90.00
_cell.angle_gamma   90.00
#
_symmetry.space_group_name_H-M   'P 1'
#
loop_
_entity.id
_entity.type
_entity.pdbx_description
1 polymer ?
#
loop_
_entity_poly.entity_id
_entity_poly.type
_entity_poly.pdbx_seq_one_letter_code
_entity_poly.pdbx_strand_id
1 'polypeptide(L)' 'MPKKASTSSSGRGRSAITGKFVKQSTVKRHPKTTVNETPKKK' A
#
# COMPACT_ATOMS: atom_id res chain seq x y z
N MET A 1 22.37 13.16 1.57
CA MET A 1 21.33 12.69 0.62
C MET A 1 20.13 12.17 1.39
N PRO A 2 19.05 12.94 1.58
CA PRO A 2 17.81 12.36 2.08
C PRO A 2 17.18 11.51 0.95
N LYS A 3 17.15 10.18 1.12
CA LYS A 3 16.30 9.33 0.29
C LYS A 3 14.87 9.83 0.49
N LYS A 4 14.32 10.48 -0.53
CA LYS A 4 12.96 10.99 -0.60
C LYS A 4 12.02 9.87 -0.16
N ALA A 5 11.58 9.91 1.09
CA ALA A 5 10.43 9.15 1.56
C ALA A 5 9.27 9.65 0.71
N SER A 6 8.97 8.90 -0.34
CA SER A 6 7.89 9.21 -1.25
C SER A 6 6.59 8.97 -0.48
N THR A 7 6.15 10.01 0.21
CA THR A 7 4.77 10.21 0.66
C THR A 7 3.95 10.54 -0.58
N SER A 8 3.75 9.57 -1.46
CA SER A 8 2.72 9.62 -2.51
C SER A 8 1.56 8.75 -2.03
N SER A 9 0.73 9.38 -1.21
CA SER A 9 -0.56 8.95 -0.67
C SER A 9 -1.62 8.62 -1.76
N SER A 10 -1.21 8.22 -2.96
CA SER A 10 -2.05 7.56 -3.94
C SER A 10 -2.22 6.11 -3.50
N GLY A 11 -3.45 5.74 -3.11
CA GLY A 11 -3.80 4.50 -2.40
C GLY A 11 -2.86 3.33 -2.62
N ARG A 12 -2.25 2.83 -1.55
CA ARG A 12 -1.28 1.73 -1.59
C ARG A 12 -1.93 0.51 -0.98
N GLY A 13 -1.66 -0.64 -1.59
CA GLY A 13 -1.91 -1.90 -0.90
C GLY A 13 -0.89 -2.10 0.21
N ARG A 14 -1.26 -2.80 1.26
CA ARG A 14 -0.34 -3.34 2.26
C ARG A 14 -0.53 -4.84 2.35
N SER A 15 0.54 -5.61 2.22
CA SER A 15 0.48 -7.05 2.45
C SER A 15 0.16 -7.31 3.92
N ALA A 16 -0.91 -8.05 4.20
CA ALA A 16 -1.27 -8.46 5.57
C ALA A 16 -0.30 -9.50 6.13
N ILE A 17 0.42 -10.23 5.26
CA ILE A 17 1.35 -11.29 5.64
C ILE A 17 2.70 -10.71 6.04
N THR A 18 3.24 -9.79 5.23
CA THR A 18 4.62 -9.28 5.41
C THR A 18 4.68 -7.82 5.87
N GLY A 19 3.53 -7.13 5.91
CA GLY A 19 3.45 -5.71 6.25
C GLY A 19 4.00 -4.75 5.18
N LYS A 20 4.51 -5.27 4.04
CA LYS A 20 5.10 -4.46 2.97
C LYS A 20 4.05 -3.74 2.14
N PHE A 21 4.37 -2.54 1.68
CA PHE A 21 3.53 -1.82 0.72
C PHE A 21 3.64 -2.46 -0.67
N VAL A 22 2.47 -2.69 -1.28
CA VAL A 22 2.30 -3.30 -2.60
C VAL A 22 1.47 -2.39 -3.50
N LYS A 23 1.61 -2.57 -4.81
CA LYS A 23 0.85 -1.80 -5.79
C LYS A 23 -0.62 -2.23 -5.82
N GLN A 24 -1.50 -1.37 -6.29
CA GLN A 24 -2.93 -1.68 -6.48
C GLN A 24 -3.17 -2.87 -7.41
N SER A 25 -2.30 -3.10 -8.39
CA SER A 25 -2.36 -4.31 -9.23
C SER A 25 -2.16 -5.59 -8.42
N THR A 26 -1.28 -5.56 -7.42
CA THR A 26 -1.07 -6.68 -6.49
C THR A 26 -2.29 -6.85 -5.58
N VAL A 27 -2.92 -5.75 -5.16
CA VAL A 27 -4.14 -5.80 -4.33
C VAL A 27 -5.29 -6.47 -5.06
N LYS A 28 -5.52 -6.08 -6.33
CA LYS A 28 -6.55 -6.70 -7.17
C LYS A 28 -6.31 -8.20 -7.41
N ARG A 29 -5.05 -8.62 -7.46
CA ARG A 29 -4.67 -10.04 -7.65
C ARG A 29 -4.77 -10.87 -6.37
N HIS A 30 -4.54 -10.27 -5.21
CA HIS A 30 -4.49 -10.97 -3.92
C HIS A 30 -5.36 -10.30 -2.84
N PRO A 31 -6.66 -10.09 -3.10
CA PRO A 31 -7.52 -9.32 -2.19
C PRO A 31 -7.64 -9.94 -0.79
N LYS A 32 -7.38 -11.25 -0.65
CA LYS A 32 -7.41 -11.97 0.62
C LYS A 32 -6.22 -11.68 1.54
N THR A 33 -5.07 -11.30 0.98
CA THR A 33 -3.80 -11.16 1.72
C THR A 33 -3.19 -9.77 1.60
N THR A 34 -3.94 -8.84 1.01
CA THR A 34 -3.55 -7.43 0.85
C THR A 34 -4.68 -6.52 1.31
N VAL A 35 -4.35 -5.55 2.16
CA VAL A 35 -5.23 -4.49 2.64
C VAL A 35 -5.11 -3.30 1.70
N ASN A 36 -6.23 -2.71 1.28
CA ASN A 36 -6.21 -1.45 0.54
C ASN A 36 -6.14 -0.28 1.53
N GLU A 37 -4.96 0.29 1.73
CA GLU A 37 -4.80 1.49 2.53
C GLU A 37 -4.97 2.70 1.61
N THR A 38 -6.23 3.09 1.41
CA THR A 38 -6.55 4.48 1.07
C THR A 38 -6.31 5.31 2.33
N PRO A 39 -5.50 6.38 2.32
CA PRO A 39 -5.39 7.27 3.46
C PRO A 39 -6.77 7.91 3.66
N LYS A 40 -7.59 7.29 4.50
CA LYS A 40 -8.86 7.84 4.93
C LYS A 40 -8.49 9.07 5.77
N LYS A 41 -8.51 10.24 5.14
CA LYS A 41 -8.49 11.51 5.85
C LYS A 41 -9.79 11.54 6.66
N LYS A 42 -9.66 11.39 7.98
CA LYS A 42 -10.67 11.54 9.04
C LYS A 42 -12.04 10.92 8.74
#